data_AF-A0A943BLX6-F1
#
_entry.id   AF-A0A943BLX6-F1
#
_cell.length_a   1.000
_cell.length_b   1.000
_cell.length_c   1.000
_cell.angle_alpha   90.00
_cell.angle_beta   90.00
_cell.angle_gamma   90.00
#
_symmetry.space_group_name_H-M   'P 1'
#
loop_
_entity.id
_entity.type
_entity.pdbx_description
1 polymer ?
#
loop_
_entity_poly.entity_id
_entity_poly.type
_entity_poly.pdbx_seq_one_letter_code
_entity_poly.pdbx_strand_id
1 'polypeptide(L)'
;MMQAALPSHFRLRMVSGFSRMVWKRPGEIYYIGGADVLPAPLTPEEEQDVIQQLSKDNNQEARASLIEHNLRLVVYIAQKFDNTGVGMEDLISIGTIGLIKAINTFNPEKKIKLATYASRCIENEILMYLRRNSKTKMEVSIDEPLNVDWDGNELLLSDILGTEEDVIYKDLEHEVECRLLGKAINKLSEREQTIICLRFGLNQPDGKEKTQKEVADMLGISQSYISRLEKRIMRRLKKEIVRYE
;
A
#
# COMPACT_ATOMS: atom_id res chain seq x y z
N MET A 1 -41.69 -52.53 -0.55
CA MET A 1 -42.39 -51.50 0.25
C MET A 1 -41.36 -50.69 1.01
N MET A 2 -41.17 -49.44 0.61
CA MET A 2 -40.99 -48.24 1.45
C MET A 2 -40.52 -47.13 0.51
N GLN A 3 -41.50 -46.36 0.03
CA GLN A 3 -41.28 -45.07 -0.62
C GLN A 3 -40.79 -44.09 0.46
N ALA A 4 -39.77 -43.30 0.12
CA ALA A 4 -39.52 -42.03 0.78
C ALA A 4 -39.59 -40.95 -0.31
N ALA A 5 -40.67 -40.17 -0.26
CA ALA A 5 -40.90 -39.02 -1.12
C ALA A 5 -39.94 -37.90 -0.74
N LEU A 6 -39.35 -37.22 -1.74
CA LEU A 6 -38.69 -35.93 -1.57
C LEU A 6 -39.36 -34.89 -2.48
N PRO A 7 -39.60 -33.66 -1.99
CA PRO A 7 -40.45 -32.69 -2.68
C PRO A 7 -39.74 -32.04 -3.87
N SER A 8 -40.51 -31.85 -4.94
CA SER A 8 -40.18 -31.08 -6.12
C SER A 8 -40.17 -29.57 -5.81
N HIS A 9 -39.03 -29.03 -5.35
CA HIS A 9 -38.52 -27.68 -5.64
C HIS A 9 -37.30 -27.34 -4.74
N PHE A 10 -36.10 -27.74 -5.15
CA PHE A 10 -34.88 -27.09 -4.66
C PHE A 10 -33.98 -26.79 -5.85
N ARG A 11 -34.02 -25.53 -6.31
CA ARG A 11 -33.15 -25.02 -7.35
C ARG A 11 -31.80 -24.69 -6.69
N LEU A 12 -30.94 -25.70 -6.56
CA LEU A 12 -29.57 -25.53 -6.09
C LEU A 12 -28.78 -24.72 -7.14
N ARG A 13 -28.54 -23.45 -6.82
CA ARG A 13 -27.69 -22.57 -7.61
C ARG A 13 -26.26 -23.04 -7.44
N MET A 14 -25.75 -23.81 -8.40
CA MET A 14 -24.36 -24.26 -8.46
C MET A 14 -23.43 -23.05 -8.29
N VAL A 15 -22.68 -23.03 -7.19
CA VAL A 15 -21.57 -22.11 -7.00
C VAL A 15 -20.48 -22.54 -7.98
N SER A 16 -20.11 -21.63 -8.87
CA SER A 16 -19.14 -21.77 -9.97
C SER A 16 -17.79 -22.43 -9.59
N GLY A 17 -17.46 -22.50 -8.29
CA GLY A 17 -16.21 -23.07 -7.78
C GLY A 17 -16.21 -24.59 -7.55
N PHE A 18 -17.36 -25.23 -7.27
CA PHE A 18 -17.37 -26.65 -6.89
C PHE A 18 -17.18 -27.60 -8.09
N SER A 19 -17.53 -27.15 -9.30
CA SER A 19 -17.43 -27.96 -10.51
C SER A 19 -15.99 -28.17 -11.00
N ARG A 20 -15.02 -27.38 -10.52
CA ARG A 20 -13.59 -27.55 -10.86
C ARG A 20 -12.89 -28.61 -10.01
N MET A 21 -13.40 -28.88 -8.81
CA MET A 21 -12.76 -29.85 -7.91
C MET A 21 -13.03 -31.30 -8.32
N VAL A 22 -14.13 -31.55 -9.05
CA VAL A 22 -14.55 -32.90 -9.46
C VAL A 22 -14.07 -33.27 -10.88
N TRP A 23 -13.72 -32.28 -11.71
CA TRP A 23 -13.14 -32.52 -13.04
C TRP A 23 -11.64 -32.22 -13.06
N LYS A 24 -10.82 -33.19 -12.65
CA LYS A 24 -9.42 -33.24 -13.10
C LYS A 24 -9.41 -33.32 -14.62
N ARG A 25 -8.85 -32.32 -15.31
CA ARG A 25 -8.53 -32.47 -16.73
C ARG A 25 -7.31 -33.40 -16.84
N PRO A 26 -7.35 -34.44 -17.69
CA PRO A 26 -6.19 -35.29 -17.90
C PRO A 26 -5.05 -34.44 -18.47
N GLY A 27 -3.92 -34.36 -17.75
CA GLY A 27 -2.71 -33.64 -18.18
C GLY A 27 -2.35 -32.38 -17.39
N GLU A 28 -3.12 -31.96 -16.37
CA GLU A 28 -2.73 -30.81 -15.53
C GLU A 28 -1.82 -31.22 -14.37
N ILE A 29 -0.69 -30.54 -14.20
CA ILE A 29 0.31 -30.80 -13.14
C ILE A 29 0.06 -29.88 -11.94
N TYR A 30 -0.20 -30.48 -10.77
CA TYR A 30 -0.41 -29.76 -9.52
C TYR A 30 0.74 -30.04 -8.55
N TYR A 31 1.69 -29.10 -8.46
CA TYR A 31 2.83 -29.23 -7.55
C TYR A 31 2.47 -28.94 -6.08
N ILE A 32 1.54 -28.01 -5.83
CA ILE A 32 1.09 -27.65 -4.47
C ILE A 32 -0.17 -28.47 -4.14
N GLY A 33 -0.10 -29.30 -3.09
CA GLY A 33 -1.21 -30.11 -2.60
C GLY A 33 -1.58 -31.34 -3.44
N GLY A 34 -0.80 -31.68 -4.47
CA GLY A 34 -0.95 -32.88 -5.30
C GLY A 34 -0.01 -34.02 -4.89
N ALA A 35 -0.41 -35.27 -5.15
CA ALA A 35 0.45 -36.44 -5.03
C ALA A 35 1.31 -36.70 -6.29
N ASP A 36 1.26 -35.77 -7.26
CA ASP A 36 1.83 -35.96 -8.58
C ASP A 36 3.34 -35.66 -8.54
N VAL A 37 4.14 -36.68 -8.90
CA VAL A 37 5.59 -36.54 -9.03
C VAL A 37 5.88 -35.65 -10.24
N LEU A 38 6.68 -34.60 -10.03
CA LEU A 38 7.09 -33.73 -11.13
C LEU A 38 7.70 -34.55 -12.29
N PRO A 39 7.33 -34.25 -13.54
CA PRO A 39 7.78 -35.01 -14.70
C PRO A 39 9.31 -35.00 -14.77
N ALA A 40 9.86 -36.08 -15.32
CA ALA A 40 11.29 -36.17 -15.57
C ALA A 40 11.71 -35.08 -16.59
N PRO A 41 12.96 -34.61 -16.56
CA PRO A 41 13.45 -33.71 -17.61
C PRO A 41 13.40 -34.40 -18.97
N LEU A 42 13.13 -33.64 -20.03
CA LEU A 42 13.18 -34.12 -21.41
C LEU A 42 14.60 -34.60 -21.76
N THR A 43 14.68 -35.54 -22.69
CA THR A 43 15.99 -35.93 -23.25
C THR A 43 16.59 -34.78 -24.07
N PRO A 44 17.92 -34.73 -24.27
CA PRO A 44 18.55 -33.65 -25.03
C PRO A 44 18.06 -33.53 -26.47
N GLU A 45 17.65 -34.65 -27.08
CA GLU A 45 17.13 -34.70 -28.45
C GLU A 45 15.71 -34.11 -28.49
N GLU A 46 14.82 -34.56 -27.59
CA GLU A 46 13.46 -34.01 -27.45
C GLU A 46 13.47 -32.52 -27.07
N GLU A 47 14.37 -32.11 -26.17
CA GLU A 47 14.51 -30.70 -25.79
C GLU A 47 14.88 -29.83 -27.00
N GLN A 48 15.77 -30.32 -27.87
CA GLN A 48 16.12 -29.61 -29.10
C GLN A 48 14.95 -29.52 -30.08
N ASP A 49 14.19 -30.60 -30.23
CA ASP A 49 13.01 -30.62 -31.11
C ASP A 49 11.94 -29.63 -30.63
N VAL A 50 11.64 -29.60 -29.33
CA VAL A 50 10.66 -28.66 -28.76
C VAL A 50 11.17 -27.22 -28.84
N ILE A 51 12.48 -26.99 -28.64
CA ILE A 51 13.09 -25.66 -28.82
C ILE A 51 13.00 -25.19 -30.28
N GLN A 52 13.20 -26.07 -31.25
CA GLN A 52 13.03 -25.72 -32.67
C GLN A 52 11.58 -25.37 -33.01
N GLN A 53 10.62 -26.02 -32.35
CA GLN A 53 9.20 -25.71 -32.49
C GLN A 53 8.82 -24.35 -31.88
N LEU A 54 9.52 -23.88 -30.83
CA LEU A 54 9.31 -22.55 -30.26
C LEU A 54 9.54 -21.41 -31.27
N SER A 55 10.40 -21.63 -32.27
CA SER A 55 10.73 -20.63 -33.29
C SER A 55 9.70 -20.54 -34.42
N LYS A 56 8.84 -21.55 -34.59
CA LYS A 56 8.03 -21.70 -35.82
C LYS A 56 6.63 -21.08 -35.78
N ASP A 57 6.08 -20.82 -34.61
CA ASP A 57 4.93 -19.94 -34.37
C ASP A 57 4.60 -20.03 -32.86
N ASN A 58 3.67 -19.22 -32.36
CA ASN A 58 3.30 -19.07 -30.94
C ASN A 58 2.71 -20.35 -30.30
N ASN A 59 3.45 -21.46 -30.32
CA ASN A 59 3.06 -22.78 -29.88
C ASN A 59 3.05 -22.83 -28.35
N GLN A 60 1.88 -22.59 -27.78
CA GLN A 60 1.65 -22.61 -26.34
C GLN A 60 1.88 -24.00 -25.73
N GLU A 61 1.67 -25.08 -26.49
CA GLU A 61 1.89 -26.45 -26.02
C GLU A 61 3.38 -26.76 -25.86
N ALA A 62 4.21 -26.34 -26.81
CA ALA A 62 5.67 -26.47 -26.71
C ALA A 62 6.23 -25.71 -25.50
N ARG A 63 5.70 -24.51 -25.22
CA ARG A 63 6.06 -23.74 -24.02
C ARG A 63 5.63 -24.43 -22.74
N ALA A 64 4.38 -24.91 -22.67
CA ALA A 64 3.87 -25.62 -21.51
C ALA A 64 4.72 -26.86 -21.20
N SER A 65 5.01 -27.67 -22.22
CA SER A 65 5.85 -28.85 -22.09
C SER A 65 7.25 -28.51 -21.54
N LEU A 66 7.91 -27.48 -22.08
CA LEU A 66 9.23 -27.04 -21.57
C LEU A 66 9.15 -26.51 -20.14
N ILE A 67 8.09 -25.81 -19.76
CA ILE A 67 7.90 -25.33 -18.38
C ILE A 67 7.78 -26.53 -17.45
N GLU A 68 6.86 -27.44 -17.73
CA GLU A 68 6.51 -28.59 -16.88
C GLU A 68 7.72 -29.50 -16.61
N HIS A 69 8.46 -29.87 -17.66
CA HIS A 69 9.62 -30.77 -17.55
C HIS A 69 10.84 -30.10 -16.89
N ASN A 70 10.86 -28.76 -16.78
CA ASN A 70 11.92 -28.00 -16.11
C ASN A 70 11.54 -27.51 -14.71
N LEU A 71 10.34 -27.82 -14.19
CA LEU A 71 9.93 -27.41 -12.83
C LEU A 71 10.87 -27.93 -11.73
N ARG A 72 11.47 -29.12 -11.90
CA ARG A 72 12.44 -29.67 -10.94
C ARG A 72 13.66 -28.77 -10.73
N LEU A 73 14.08 -28.07 -11.80
CA LEU A 73 15.17 -27.09 -11.72
C LEU A 73 14.77 -25.90 -10.84
N VAL A 74 13.52 -25.44 -10.96
CA VAL A 74 12.98 -24.35 -10.14
C VAL A 74 13.00 -24.74 -8.66
N VAL A 75 12.52 -25.94 -8.33
CA VAL A 75 12.53 -26.46 -6.95
C VAL A 75 13.96 -26.50 -6.39
N TYR A 76 14.91 -27.05 -7.17
CA TYR A 76 16.31 -27.12 -6.76
C TYR A 76 16.95 -25.74 -6.52
N ILE A 77 16.61 -24.74 -7.34
CA ILE A 77 17.12 -23.37 -7.16
C ILE A 77 16.45 -22.70 -5.96
N ALA A 78 15.14 -22.86 -5.80
CA ALA A 78 14.38 -22.30 -4.68
C ALA A 78 14.89 -22.80 -3.33
N GLN A 79 15.34 -24.06 -3.22
CA GLN A 79 15.91 -24.63 -1.99
C GLN A 79 17.14 -23.85 -1.49
N LYS A 80 17.88 -23.17 -2.37
CA LYS A 80 19.02 -22.34 -1.98
C LYS A 80 18.60 -21.07 -1.22
N PHE A 81 17.32 -20.68 -1.31
CA PHE A 81 16.75 -19.47 -0.72
C PHE A 81 15.83 -19.76 0.48
N ASP A 82 15.79 -21.00 0.97
CA ASP A 82 14.90 -21.41 2.07
C ASP A 82 15.16 -20.61 3.37
N ASN A 83 16.41 -20.22 3.62
CA ASN A 83 16.80 -19.41 4.79
C ASN A 83 16.33 -17.94 4.77
N THR A 84 15.55 -17.52 3.77
CA THR A 84 15.13 -16.11 3.61
C THR A 84 13.88 -15.73 4.40
N GLY A 85 13.21 -16.73 5.00
CA GLY A 85 11.96 -16.59 5.76
C GLY A 85 10.70 -16.49 4.86
N VAL A 86 10.86 -16.74 3.57
CA VAL A 86 9.75 -16.83 2.60
C VAL A 86 9.36 -18.30 2.47
N GLY A 87 8.05 -18.59 2.39
CA GLY A 87 7.58 -19.96 2.21
C GLY A 87 8.15 -20.61 0.95
N MET A 88 8.50 -21.90 1.04
CA MET A 88 9.06 -22.65 -0.09
C MET A 88 8.13 -22.65 -1.32
N GLU A 89 6.82 -22.73 -1.11
CA GLU A 89 5.81 -22.68 -2.17
C GLU A 89 5.81 -21.34 -2.93
N ASP A 90 6.00 -20.24 -2.22
CA ASP A 90 6.10 -18.90 -2.81
C ASP A 90 7.39 -18.76 -3.62
N LEU A 91 8.52 -19.21 -3.08
CA LEU A 91 9.81 -19.20 -3.78
C LEU A 91 9.74 -20.00 -5.09
N ILE A 92 9.07 -21.15 -5.07
CA ILE A 92 8.84 -21.96 -6.27
C ILE A 92 7.93 -21.24 -7.25
N SER A 93 6.84 -20.63 -6.78
CA SER A 93 5.91 -19.87 -7.64
C SER A 93 6.60 -18.69 -8.33
N ILE A 94 7.40 -17.92 -7.59
CA ILE A 94 8.22 -16.82 -8.11
C ILE A 94 9.28 -17.35 -9.08
N GLY A 95 9.95 -18.44 -8.73
CA GLY A 95 10.93 -19.09 -9.58
C GLY A 95 10.32 -19.59 -10.90
N THR A 96 9.09 -20.11 -10.88
CA THR A 96 8.35 -20.53 -12.08
C THR A 96 8.06 -19.35 -13.00
N ILE A 97 7.77 -18.16 -12.45
CA ILE A 97 7.67 -16.93 -13.26
C ILE A 97 9.00 -16.63 -13.96
N GLY A 98 10.12 -16.81 -13.27
CA GLY A 98 11.46 -16.68 -13.85
C GLY A 98 11.74 -17.68 -14.97
N LEU A 99 11.30 -18.94 -14.82
CA LEU A 99 11.39 -19.98 -15.85
C LEU A 99 10.53 -19.64 -17.08
N ILE A 100 9.29 -19.19 -16.88
CA ILE A 100 8.40 -18.76 -17.97
C ILE A 100 9.04 -17.63 -18.77
N LYS A 101 9.60 -16.62 -18.08
CA LYS A 101 10.34 -15.52 -18.73
C LYS A 101 11.53 -16.06 -19.53
N ALA A 102 12.30 -16.98 -18.95
CA ALA A 102 13.45 -17.59 -19.62
C ALA A 102 13.06 -18.30 -20.92
N ILE A 103 12.01 -19.11 -20.90
CA ILE A 103 11.54 -19.86 -22.07
C ILE A 103 11.02 -18.90 -23.16
N ASN A 104 10.32 -17.83 -22.75
CA ASN A 104 9.82 -16.82 -23.70
C ASN A 104 10.93 -16.01 -24.38
N THR A 105 12.08 -15.81 -23.73
CA THR A 105 13.18 -14.99 -24.24
C THR A 105 14.42 -15.81 -24.65
N PHE A 106 14.33 -17.14 -24.63
CA PHE A 106 15.45 -18.01 -24.97
C PHE A 106 15.78 -17.91 -26.47
N ASN A 107 17.07 -17.75 -26.78
CA ASN A 107 17.56 -17.76 -28.16
C ASN A 107 18.55 -18.92 -28.36
N PRO A 108 18.22 -19.93 -29.20
CA PRO A 108 19.09 -21.08 -29.46
C PRO A 108 20.38 -20.73 -30.23
N GLU A 109 20.43 -19.61 -30.96
CA GLU A 109 21.61 -19.18 -31.72
C GLU A 109 22.83 -18.90 -30.83
N LYS A 110 22.58 -18.58 -29.55
CA LYS A 110 23.63 -18.26 -28.57
C LYS A 110 24.43 -19.48 -28.09
N LYS A 111 24.10 -20.71 -28.55
CA LYS A 111 24.80 -21.97 -28.22
C LYS A 111 24.99 -22.22 -26.71
N ILE A 112 24.05 -21.76 -25.89
CA ILE A 112 24.01 -22.04 -24.45
C ILE A 112 22.86 -23.02 -24.15
N LYS A 113 23.06 -23.88 -23.15
CA LYS A 113 22.00 -24.79 -22.69
C LYS A 113 20.85 -24.00 -22.07
N LEU A 114 19.61 -24.40 -22.33
CA LEU A 114 18.41 -23.77 -21.77
C LEU A 114 18.47 -23.73 -20.24
N ALA A 115 18.81 -24.85 -19.61
CA ALA A 115 18.96 -24.93 -18.14
C ALA A 115 19.93 -23.88 -17.57
N THR A 116 21.04 -23.60 -18.25
CA THR A 116 22.02 -22.59 -17.81
C THR A 116 21.41 -21.18 -17.85
N TYR A 117 20.68 -20.85 -18.91
CA TYR A 117 20.00 -19.57 -19.04
C TYR A 117 18.84 -19.44 -18.05
N ALA A 118 17.97 -20.44 -18.01
CA ALA A 118 16.83 -20.52 -17.11
C ALA A 118 17.25 -20.38 -15.65
N SER A 119 18.35 -21.04 -15.24
CA SER A 119 18.86 -20.92 -13.87
C SER A 119 19.12 -19.48 -13.45
N ARG A 120 19.68 -18.65 -14.36
CA ARG A 120 19.94 -17.24 -14.09
C ARG A 120 18.67 -16.40 -14.03
N CYS A 121 17.70 -16.69 -14.88
CA CYS A 121 16.41 -16.01 -14.86
C CYS A 121 15.59 -16.34 -13.59
N ILE A 122 15.58 -17.61 -13.17
CA ILE A 122 14.91 -18.08 -11.95
C ILE A 122 15.55 -17.41 -10.72
N GLU A 123 16.88 -17.47 -10.60
CA GLU A 123 17.63 -16.84 -9.51
C GLU A 123 17.38 -15.34 -9.44
N ASN A 124 17.40 -14.65 -10.59
CA ASN A 124 17.15 -13.22 -10.64
C ASN A 124 15.72 -12.85 -10.21
N GLU A 125 14.70 -13.61 -10.60
CA GLU A 125 13.32 -13.31 -10.23
C GLU A 125 13.10 -13.45 -8.71
N ILE A 126 13.64 -14.52 -8.11
CA ILE A 126 13.61 -14.73 -6.65
C ILE A 126 14.32 -13.58 -5.94
N LEU A 127 15.53 -13.22 -6.39
CA LEU A 127 16.27 -12.10 -5.82
C LEU A 127 15.54 -10.76 -6.00
N MET A 128 14.85 -10.54 -7.12
CA MET A 128 14.03 -9.35 -7.35
C MET A 128 12.87 -9.28 -6.35
N TYR A 129 12.21 -10.39 -6.07
CA TYR A 129 11.17 -10.45 -5.03
C TYR A 129 11.74 -10.13 -3.65
N LEU A 130 12.84 -10.77 -3.25
CA LEU A 130 13.47 -10.56 -1.95
C LEU A 130 13.89 -9.09 -1.72
N ARG A 131 14.43 -8.42 -2.75
CA ARG A 131 14.78 -6.99 -2.69
C ARG A 131 13.57 -6.07 -2.58
N ARG A 132 12.41 -6.46 -3.10
CA ARG A 132 11.18 -5.68 -2.94
C ARG A 132 10.59 -5.87 -1.55
N ASN A 133 10.56 -7.12 -1.07
CA ASN A 133 9.96 -7.47 0.22
C ASN A 133 10.80 -7.05 1.43
N SER A 134 12.11 -6.80 1.25
CA SER A 134 12.97 -6.34 2.35
C SER A 134 12.54 -5.00 2.97
N LYS A 135 11.79 -4.17 2.24
CA LYS A 135 11.26 -2.90 2.77
C LYS A 135 10.14 -3.13 3.78
N THR A 136 9.29 -4.12 3.51
CA THR A 136 8.13 -4.49 4.34
C THR A 136 8.55 -5.30 5.56
N LYS A 137 9.74 -5.93 5.57
CA LYS A 137 10.26 -6.67 6.73
C LYS A 137 10.44 -5.84 8.02
N MET A 138 10.47 -4.51 7.92
CA MET A 138 10.56 -3.62 9.11
C MET A 138 9.19 -3.20 9.63
N GLU A 139 8.10 -3.56 8.93
CA GLU A 139 6.74 -3.29 9.37
C GLU A 139 6.37 -4.27 10.48
N VAL A 140 5.78 -3.75 11.55
CA VAL A 140 5.33 -4.51 12.72
C VAL A 140 3.81 -4.40 12.76
N SER A 141 3.12 -5.50 13.08
CA SER A 141 1.67 -5.45 13.22
C SER A 141 1.31 -4.69 14.49
N ILE A 142 0.29 -3.83 14.39
CA ILE A 142 -0.26 -3.16 15.57
C ILE A 142 -0.92 -4.17 16.52
N ASP A 143 -1.38 -5.30 15.97
CA ASP A 143 -1.97 -6.42 16.71
C ASP A 143 -0.90 -7.43 17.21
N GLU A 144 0.39 -7.13 17.09
CA GLU A 144 1.45 -8.01 17.59
C GLU A 144 1.60 -7.85 19.12
N PRO A 145 1.62 -8.95 19.90
CA PRO A 145 1.81 -8.88 21.34
C PRO A 145 3.24 -8.45 21.67
N LEU A 146 3.37 -7.35 22.40
CA LEU A 146 4.65 -6.85 22.92
C LEU A 146 5.11 -7.62 24.15
N ASN A 147 4.17 -7.98 25.02
CA ASN A 147 4.43 -8.75 26.23
C ASN A 147 3.19 -9.58 26.60
N VAL A 148 3.41 -10.64 27.36
CA VAL A 148 2.35 -11.49 27.91
C VAL A 148 2.50 -11.51 29.42
N ASP A 149 1.45 -11.12 30.13
CA ASP A 149 1.42 -11.17 31.59
C ASP A 149 1.36 -12.63 32.09
N TRP A 150 1.64 -12.85 33.37
CA TRP A 150 1.58 -14.17 34.00
C TRP A 150 0.19 -14.83 33.93
N ASP A 151 -0.87 -14.03 33.78
CA ASP A 151 -2.25 -14.47 33.59
C ASP A 151 -2.61 -14.77 32.12
N GLY A 152 -1.67 -14.59 31.19
CA GLY A 152 -1.86 -14.86 29.76
C GLY A 152 -2.50 -13.73 28.97
N ASN A 153 -2.66 -12.54 29.56
CA ASN A 153 -3.14 -11.37 28.82
C ASN A 153 -2.03 -10.78 27.96
N GLU A 154 -2.32 -10.54 26.69
CA GLU A 154 -1.40 -9.96 25.72
C GLU A 154 -1.50 -8.44 25.75
N LEU A 155 -0.37 -7.75 25.89
CA LEU A 155 -0.27 -6.31 25.70
C LEU A 155 0.08 -6.06 24.22
N LEU A 156 -0.84 -5.48 23.46
CA LEU A 156 -0.63 -5.20 22.05
C LEU A 156 0.06 -3.85 21.85
N LEU A 157 0.67 -3.65 20.68
CA LEU A 157 1.18 -2.34 20.31
C LEU A 157 0.03 -1.32 20.21
N SER A 158 -1.16 -1.73 19.75
CA SER A 158 -2.37 -0.88 19.72
C SER A 158 -2.69 -0.23 21.05
N ASP A 159 -2.44 -0.92 22.15
CA ASP A 159 -2.86 -0.51 23.47
C ASP A 159 -1.97 0.60 24.03
N ILE A 160 -0.75 0.71 23.50
CA ILE A 160 0.23 1.74 23.86
C ILE A 160 0.10 2.97 22.96
N LEU A 161 -0.39 2.80 21.73
CA LEU A 161 -0.54 3.89 20.77
C LEU A 161 -1.67 4.84 21.22
N GLY A 162 -1.30 5.86 21.99
CA GLY A 162 -2.19 6.94 22.41
C GLY A 162 -2.34 8.06 21.38
N THR A 163 -3.26 8.99 21.67
CA THR A 163 -3.36 10.27 20.97
C THR A 163 -2.30 11.25 21.48
N GLU A 164 -1.97 12.27 20.67
CA GLU A 164 -1.08 13.35 21.13
C GLU A 164 -1.61 13.99 22.42
N GLU A 165 -0.71 14.38 23.34
CA GLU A 165 -1.08 14.93 24.65
C GLU A 165 -1.92 16.21 24.54
N ASP A 166 -1.71 16.99 23.48
CA ASP A 166 -2.30 18.32 23.30
C ASP A 166 -3.63 18.34 22.53
N VAL A 167 -4.19 17.18 22.16
CA VAL A 167 -5.43 17.12 21.34
C VAL A 167 -6.57 17.90 21.99
N ILE A 168 -6.70 17.84 23.31
CA ILE A 168 -7.75 18.56 24.04
C ILE A 168 -7.34 20.00 24.35
N TYR A 169 -6.10 20.20 24.81
CA TYR A 169 -5.62 21.51 25.24
C TYR A 169 -5.58 22.51 24.09
N LYS A 170 -5.19 22.08 22.90
CA LYS A 170 -5.05 22.96 21.73
C LYS A 170 -6.35 23.66 21.34
N ASP A 171 -7.45 22.93 21.29
CA ASP A 171 -8.76 23.51 20.93
C ASP A 171 -9.27 24.45 22.03
N LEU A 172 -9.04 24.07 23.30
CA LEU A 172 -9.44 24.88 24.45
C LEU A 172 -8.61 26.18 24.55
N GLU A 173 -7.30 26.10 24.36
CA GLU A 173 -6.40 27.26 24.27
C GLU A 173 -6.80 28.16 23.11
N HIS A 174 -7.05 27.60 21.93
CA HIS A 174 -7.48 28.37 20.77
C HIS A 174 -8.80 29.13 21.04
N GLU A 175 -9.78 28.48 21.65
CA GLU A 175 -11.05 29.14 21.99
C GLU A 175 -10.84 30.28 23.01
N VAL A 176 -9.98 30.06 24.02
CA VAL A 176 -9.63 31.07 25.01
C VAL A 176 -8.91 32.26 24.35
N GLU A 177 -7.92 32.01 23.49
CA GLU A 177 -7.20 33.04 22.75
C GLU A 177 -8.13 33.87 21.86
N CYS A 178 -9.01 33.22 21.08
CA CYS A 178 -10.00 33.89 20.25
C CYS A 178 -10.92 34.78 21.09
N ARG A 179 -11.35 34.30 22.27
CA ARG A 179 -12.20 35.05 23.19
C ARG A 179 -11.47 36.26 23.79
N LEU A 180 -10.19 36.12 24.17
CA LEU A 180 -9.35 37.22 24.66
C LEU A 180 -9.11 38.27 23.58
N LEU A 181 -8.80 37.85 22.35
CA LEU A 181 -8.65 38.72 21.20
C LEU A 181 -9.93 39.49 20.90
N GLY A 182 -11.09 38.83 20.90
CA GLY A 182 -12.39 39.48 20.73
C GLY A 182 -12.67 40.55 21.79
N LYS A 183 -12.39 40.25 23.07
CA LYS A 183 -12.49 41.23 24.17
C LYS A 183 -11.54 42.42 23.98
N ALA A 184 -10.32 42.19 23.51
CA ALA A 184 -9.33 43.24 23.26
C ALA A 184 -9.75 44.14 22.08
N ILE A 185 -10.29 43.56 21.00
CA ILE A 185 -10.81 44.30 19.84
C ILE A 185 -11.97 45.20 20.25
N ASN A 186 -12.88 44.73 21.10
CA ASN A 186 -14.02 45.52 21.56
C ASN A 186 -13.63 46.80 22.35
N LYS A 187 -12.40 46.90 22.85
CA LYS A 187 -11.88 48.12 23.51
C LYS A 187 -11.29 49.15 22.54
N LEU A 188 -11.07 48.77 21.28
CA LEU A 188 -10.62 49.69 20.24
C LEU A 188 -11.78 50.61 19.83
N SER A 189 -11.46 51.78 19.27
CA SER A 189 -12.48 52.64 18.65
C SER A 189 -13.11 51.98 17.42
N GLU A 190 -14.34 52.34 17.05
CA GLU A 190 -15.05 51.78 15.88
C GLU A 190 -14.20 51.84 14.60
N ARG A 191 -13.46 52.94 14.42
CA ARG A 191 -12.55 53.11 13.27
C ARG A 191 -11.37 52.15 13.31
N GLU A 192 -10.78 51.93 14.48
CA GLU A 192 -9.68 50.98 14.68
C GLU A 192 -10.15 49.54 14.51
N GLN A 193 -11.34 49.20 15.03
CA GLN A 193 -11.97 47.89 14.85
C GLN A 193 -12.20 47.61 13.36
N THR A 194 -12.79 48.56 12.64
CA THR A 194 -13.04 48.43 11.19
C THR A 194 -11.75 48.15 10.42
N ILE A 195 -10.65 48.83 10.76
CA ILE A 195 -9.35 48.61 10.11
C ILE A 195 -8.83 47.20 10.38
N ILE A 196 -8.87 46.71 11.62
CA ILE A 196 -8.38 45.38 11.97
C ILE A 196 -9.27 44.28 11.38
N CYS A 197 -10.58 44.42 11.44
CA CYS A 197 -11.52 43.47 10.85
C CYS A 197 -11.33 43.36 9.33
N LEU A 198 -11.11 44.47 8.62
CA LEU A 198 -10.83 44.43 7.18
C LEU A 198 -9.42 43.87 6.87
N ARG A 199 -8.40 44.20 7.67
CA ARG A 199 -7.02 43.74 7.43
C ARG A 199 -6.87 42.24 7.63
N PHE A 200 -7.50 41.67 8.65
CA PHE A 200 -7.34 40.27 9.05
C PHE A 200 -8.60 39.42 8.78
N GLY A 201 -9.58 39.95 8.04
CA GLY A 201 -10.79 39.22 7.68
C GLY A 201 -11.70 38.86 8.87
N LEU A 202 -11.50 39.47 10.05
CA LEU A 202 -12.27 39.16 11.25
C LEU A 202 -13.72 39.63 11.11
N ASN A 203 -14.67 38.79 11.52
CA ASN A 203 -16.12 39.07 11.47
C ASN A 203 -16.64 39.46 10.07
N GLN A 204 -15.91 39.09 9.00
CA GLN A 204 -16.38 39.23 7.63
C GLN A 204 -17.06 37.93 7.19
N PRO A 205 -18.23 37.99 6.52
CA PRO A 205 -18.91 36.80 6.04
C PRO A 205 -18.05 35.99 5.06
N ASP A 206 -17.15 36.65 4.33
CA ASP A 206 -16.23 36.02 3.37
C ASP A 206 -14.86 35.65 3.97
N GLY A 207 -14.56 36.06 5.21
CA GLY A 207 -13.25 35.83 5.86
C GLY A 207 -12.04 36.42 5.13
N LYS A 208 -12.23 37.26 4.11
CA LYS A 208 -11.14 37.76 3.24
C LYS A 208 -10.37 38.89 3.89
N GLU A 209 -9.05 38.72 3.95
CA GLU A 209 -8.10 39.76 4.29
C GLU A 209 -8.01 40.81 3.17
N LYS A 210 -7.78 42.07 3.55
CA LYS A 210 -7.52 43.18 2.62
C LYS A 210 -6.14 43.75 2.87
N THR A 211 -5.43 44.14 1.82
CA THR A 211 -4.15 44.83 1.91
C THR A 211 -4.28 46.23 2.53
N GLN A 212 -3.18 46.78 3.05
CA GLN A 212 -3.18 48.15 3.61
C GLN A 212 -3.61 49.20 2.57
N LYS A 213 -3.30 48.97 1.29
CA LYS A 213 -3.71 49.84 0.19
C LYS A 213 -5.22 49.78 -0.03
N GLU A 214 -5.80 48.58 -0.12
CA GLU A 214 -7.25 48.41 -0.28
C GLU A 214 -8.04 49.02 0.89
N VAL A 215 -7.57 48.81 2.13
CA VAL A 215 -8.20 49.42 3.31
C VAL A 215 -8.07 50.95 3.30
N ALA A 216 -6.93 51.47 2.85
CA ALA A 216 -6.69 52.91 2.71
C ALA A 216 -7.62 53.54 1.67
N ASP A 217 -7.78 52.90 0.52
CA ASP A 217 -8.67 53.32 -0.55
C ASP A 217 -10.14 53.31 -0.08
N MET A 218 -10.56 52.28 0.67
CA MET A 218 -11.91 52.18 1.24
C MET A 218 -12.20 53.25 2.31
N LEU A 219 -11.21 53.63 3.11
CA LEU A 219 -11.37 54.58 4.22
C LEU A 219 -10.99 56.03 3.84
N GLY A 220 -10.63 56.27 2.57
CA GLY A 220 -10.28 57.61 2.06
C GLY A 220 -9.05 58.23 2.73
N ILE A 221 -8.08 57.42 3.13
CA ILE A 221 -6.85 57.85 3.83
C ILE A 221 -5.61 57.26 3.17
N SER A 222 -4.42 57.77 3.51
CA SER A 222 -3.19 57.25 2.92
C SER A 222 -2.82 55.86 3.47
N GLN A 223 -2.24 55.00 2.62
CA GLN A 223 -1.72 53.69 3.02
C GLN A 223 -0.67 53.82 4.14
N SER A 224 0.18 54.86 4.10
CA SER A 224 1.15 55.16 5.17
C SER A 224 0.46 55.48 6.51
N TYR A 225 -0.71 56.12 6.49
CA TYR A 225 -1.49 56.36 7.70
C TYR A 225 -2.11 55.07 8.26
N ILE A 226 -2.66 54.19 7.41
CA ILE A 226 -3.12 52.84 7.81
C ILE A 226 -1.98 52.05 8.43
N SER A 227 -0.81 52.00 7.80
CA SER A 227 0.36 51.27 8.32
C SER A 227 0.78 51.74 9.72
N ARG A 228 0.76 53.06 9.97
CA ARG A 228 1.05 53.64 11.29
C ARG A 228 -0.03 53.29 12.32
N LEU A 229 -1.29 53.28 11.91
CA LEU A 229 -2.42 52.99 12.78
C LEU A 229 -2.47 51.50 13.14
N GLU A 230 -2.27 50.59 12.17
CA GLU A 230 -2.14 49.14 12.37
C GLU A 230 -1.06 48.83 13.41
N LYS A 231 0.15 49.39 13.27
CA LYS A 231 1.24 49.22 14.25
C LYS A 231 0.84 49.68 15.66
N ARG A 232 0.07 50.77 15.77
CA ARG A 232 -0.40 51.29 17.07
C ARG A 232 -1.45 50.37 17.68
N ILE A 233 -2.40 49.90 16.86
CA ILE A 233 -3.46 48.99 17.28
C ILE A 233 -2.85 47.66 17.75
N MET A 234 -1.91 47.07 17.01
CA MET A 234 -1.25 45.82 17.39
C MET A 234 -0.54 45.91 18.74
N ARG A 235 0.14 47.03 19.02
CA ARG A 235 0.75 47.25 20.36
C ARG A 235 -0.29 47.34 21.46
N ARG A 236 -1.44 47.98 21.18
CA ARG A 236 -2.54 48.12 22.13
C ARG A 236 -3.22 46.77 22.39
N LEU A 237 -3.50 46.00 21.34
CA LEU A 237 -4.05 44.64 21.46
C LEU A 237 -3.12 43.74 22.28
N LYS A 238 -1.81 43.73 21.97
CA LYS A 238 -0.83 42.97 22.75
C LYS A 238 -0.84 43.35 24.24
N LYS A 239 -0.88 44.65 24.56
CA LYS A 239 -0.93 45.13 25.95
C LYS A 239 -2.22 44.74 26.67
N GLU A 240 -3.34 44.70 25.95
CA GLU A 240 -4.63 44.31 26.52
C GLU A 240 -4.76 42.80 26.71
N ILE A 241 -4.20 41.97 25.82
CA ILE A 241 -4.20 40.50 25.96
C ILE A 241 -3.34 40.08 27.16
N VAL A 242 -2.11 40.63 27.29
CA VAL A 242 -1.19 40.36 28.43
C VAL A 242 -1.76 40.83 29.77
N ARG A 243 -2.81 41.65 29.79
CA ARG A 243 -3.53 42.03 31.03
C ARG A 243 -4.52 40.99 31.51
N TYR A 244 -4.92 40.06 30.65
CA TYR A 244 -5.87 38.99 30.95
C TYR A 244 -5.22 37.62 31.14
N GLU A 245 -3.96 37.48 30.73
CA GLU A 245 -3.03 36.45 31.21
C GLU A 245 -2.67 36.69 32.67
#